data_AF-A0A966BHH4-F1
#
_entry.id   AF-A0A966BHH4-F1
#
_cell.length_a   1.000
_cell.length_b   1.000
_cell.length_c   1.000
_cell.angle_alpha   90.00
_cell.angle_beta   90.00
_cell.angle_gamma   90.00
#
_symmetry.space_group_name_H-M   'P 1'
#
loop_
_entity.id
_entity.type
_entity.pdbx_description
1 polymer ?
#
loop_
_entity_poly.entity_id
_entity_poly.type
_entity_poly.pdbx_seq_one_letter_code
_entity_poly.pdbx_strand_id
1 'polypeptide(L)'
;MYLTQKELKKDKEKIENIFTLKSLKHIKDKNSSIGYVLPISFFIKNKNKSVKEEILKHFSTIIIYQNDKIWFDRNIPCCFAVFTNIKKLENKIIVIYENSVKNEEVFDIKNIHEELIPQIIFHKNNGYIKNDKGIPLKEFLENKNVKVKKSYKENNISASNILEKNKIPANEPVENYKLAIVRVGNASVGKCGLININNDVLNDMFYIFDVKDQYKKNKQIKENICRQINLKIDYFRNITCRVGSKSIKKEDIFNLKIIA
;
A
#
# COMPACT_ATOMS: atom_id res chain seq x y z
N MET A 1 32.54 -9.35 4.84
CA MET A 1 31.29 -8.65 5.25
C MET A 1 30.19 -9.00 4.26
N TYR A 2 28.99 -9.40 4.72
CA TYR A 2 27.91 -9.94 3.86
C TYR A 2 27.11 -8.88 3.11
N LEU A 3 27.20 -7.63 3.57
CA LEU A 3 26.57 -6.46 3.00
C LEU A 3 27.66 -5.44 2.69
N THR A 4 27.48 -4.68 1.61
CA THR A 4 28.32 -3.53 1.32
C THR A 4 28.12 -2.45 2.40
N GLN A 5 29.11 -1.60 2.63
CA GLN A 5 28.95 -0.46 3.56
C GLN A 5 27.78 0.46 3.15
N LYS A 6 27.39 0.47 1.87
CA LYS A 6 26.25 1.23 1.34
C LYS A 6 24.90 0.63 1.77
N GLU A 7 24.83 -0.69 1.87
CA GLU A 7 23.68 -1.47 2.33
C GLU A 7 23.51 -1.35 3.86
N LEU A 8 24.61 -1.33 4.61
CA LEU A 8 24.59 -1.16 6.07
C LEU A 8 24.29 0.26 6.55
N LYS A 9 24.53 1.29 5.72
CA LYS A 9 24.38 2.71 6.09
C LYS A 9 22.94 3.24 5.94
N LYS A 10 22.01 2.48 5.36
CA LYS A 10 20.60 2.89 5.24
C LYS A 10 19.70 2.04 6.14
N ASP A 11 18.87 2.74 6.91
CA ASP A 11 17.80 2.24 7.76
C ASP A 11 17.15 0.93 7.30
N LYS A 12 17.13 -0.05 8.21
CA LYS A 12 16.33 -1.30 8.16
C LYS A 12 16.37 -2.03 6.82
N GLU A 13 17.51 -2.59 6.46
CA GLU A 13 17.51 -3.68 5.49
C GLU A 13 16.60 -4.80 5.98
N LYS A 14 15.68 -5.23 5.11
CA LYS A 14 14.73 -6.26 5.48
C LYS A 14 15.43 -7.62 5.49
N ILE A 15 15.15 -8.42 6.52
CA ILE A 15 15.85 -9.68 6.77
C ILE A 15 15.75 -10.66 5.59
N GLU A 16 14.65 -10.65 4.83
CA GLU A 16 14.47 -11.48 3.63
C GLU A 16 15.54 -11.22 2.54
N ASN A 17 16.00 -9.96 2.43
CA ASN A 17 17.02 -9.58 1.45
C ASN A 17 18.38 -10.19 1.83
N ILE A 18 18.71 -10.17 3.12
CA ILE A 18 19.95 -10.73 3.66
C ILE A 18 20.00 -12.24 3.44
N PHE A 19 18.90 -12.96 3.75
CA PHE A 19 18.79 -14.39 3.50
C PHE A 19 18.93 -14.72 2.02
N THR A 20 18.26 -13.95 1.16
CA THR A 20 18.35 -14.12 -0.30
C THR A 20 19.79 -14.01 -0.78
N LEU A 21 20.47 -12.89 -0.47
CA LEU A 21 21.86 -12.65 -0.87
C LEU A 21 22.82 -13.69 -0.30
N LYS A 22 22.60 -14.15 0.94
CA LYS A 22 23.43 -15.21 1.54
C LYS A 22 23.29 -16.52 0.77
N SER A 23 22.08 -16.94 0.43
CA SER A 23 21.89 -18.20 -0.30
C SER A 23 22.41 -18.15 -1.73
N LEU A 24 22.40 -16.99 -2.40
CA LEU A 24 23.04 -16.82 -3.72
C LEU A 24 24.52 -17.20 -3.67
N LYS A 25 25.22 -16.88 -2.57
CA LYS A 25 26.63 -17.26 -2.38
C LYS A 25 26.87 -18.75 -2.14
N HIS A 26 25.81 -19.50 -1.82
CA HIS A 26 25.88 -20.95 -1.58
C HIS A 26 25.39 -21.77 -2.78
N ILE A 27 25.09 -21.12 -3.92
CA ILE A 27 24.81 -21.79 -5.18
C ILE A 27 26.05 -22.55 -5.62
N LYS A 28 25.91 -23.87 -5.87
CA LYS A 28 27.03 -24.74 -6.27
C LYS A 28 27.27 -24.70 -7.77
N ASP A 29 26.20 -24.62 -8.57
CA ASP A 29 26.26 -24.65 -10.02
C ASP A 29 25.03 -23.96 -10.66
N LYS A 30 25.03 -23.84 -11.99
CA LYS A 30 23.95 -23.20 -12.76
C LYS A 30 22.62 -23.96 -12.75
N ASN A 31 22.61 -25.25 -12.37
CA ASN A 31 21.39 -26.06 -12.30
C ASN A 31 20.72 -25.97 -10.92
N SER A 32 21.40 -25.37 -9.95
CA SER A 32 20.85 -25.11 -8.63
C SER A 32 19.62 -24.22 -8.73
N SER A 33 18.69 -24.43 -7.81
CA SER A 33 17.47 -23.62 -7.67
C SER A 33 17.32 -23.18 -6.22
N ILE A 34 16.73 -22.02 -6.01
CA ILE A 34 16.43 -21.51 -4.67
C ILE A 34 14.94 -21.27 -4.55
N GLY A 35 14.32 -21.85 -3.51
CA GLY A 35 12.94 -21.61 -3.14
C GLY A 35 12.83 -20.79 -1.86
N TYR A 36 11.91 -19.83 -1.82
CA TYR A 36 11.61 -19.04 -0.62
C TYR A 36 10.12 -18.85 -0.45
N VAL A 37 9.65 -18.84 0.80
CA VAL A 37 8.41 -18.14 1.15
C VAL A 37 8.76 -16.68 1.41
N LEU A 38 8.36 -15.79 0.50
CA LEU A 38 8.63 -14.35 0.57
C LEU A 38 7.34 -13.58 0.85
N PRO A 39 7.43 -12.45 1.59
CA PRO A 39 6.34 -11.48 1.59
C PRO A 39 6.12 -10.99 0.16
N ILE A 40 4.86 -10.90 -0.27
CA ILE A 40 4.51 -10.42 -1.61
C ILE A 40 5.08 -9.02 -1.87
N SER A 41 5.29 -8.23 -0.81
CA SER A 41 5.94 -6.93 -0.89
C SER A 41 7.32 -6.93 -1.58
N PHE A 42 7.97 -8.10 -1.70
CA PHE A 42 9.20 -8.28 -2.46
C PHE A 42 9.01 -7.99 -3.96
N PHE A 43 7.85 -8.34 -4.54
CA PHE A 43 7.54 -8.17 -5.97
C PHE A 43 6.73 -6.91 -6.29
N ILE A 44 6.63 -5.97 -5.35
CA ILE A 44 6.03 -4.66 -5.61
C ILE A 44 6.99 -3.80 -6.44
N LYS A 45 6.41 -2.96 -7.30
CA LYS A 45 7.16 -2.06 -8.18
C LYS A 45 8.23 -1.28 -7.41
N ASN A 46 9.45 -1.27 -7.97
CA ASN A 46 10.63 -0.57 -7.45
C ASN A 46 11.13 -0.98 -6.04
N LYS A 47 10.59 -2.03 -5.40
CA LYS A 47 11.15 -2.57 -4.14
C LYS A 47 12.25 -3.59 -4.40
N ASN A 48 13.20 -3.67 -3.45
CA ASN A 48 14.31 -4.64 -3.42
C ASN A 48 15.13 -4.69 -4.73
N LYS A 49 15.36 -3.53 -5.38
CA LYS A 49 16.01 -3.46 -6.69
C LYS A 49 17.38 -4.16 -6.71
N SER A 50 18.27 -3.81 -5.77
CA SER A 50 19.62 -4.40 -5.71
C SER A 50 19.60 -5.92 -5.59
N VAL A 51 18.72 -6.45 -4.73
CA VAL A 51 18.60 -7.90 -4.54
C VAL A 51 18.02 -8.58 -5.77
N LYS A 52 17.02 -7.97 -6.41
CA LYS A 52 16.44 -8.46 -7.66
C LYS A 52 17.49 -8.49 -8.78
N GLU A 53 18.29 -7.45 -8.91
CA GLU A 53 19.41 -7.39 -9.86
C GLU A 53 20.42 -8.51 -9.58
N GLU A 54 20.72 -8.80 -8.31
CA GLU A 54 21.62 -9.89 -7.94
C GLU A 54 21.05 -11.29 -8.25
N ILE A 55 19.73 -11.49 -8.04
CA ILE A 55 19.03 -12.71 -8.46
C ILE A 55 19.18 -12.92 -9.97
N LEU A 56 18.98 -11.88 -10.77
CA LEU A 56 19.04 -11.96 -12.24
C LEU A 56 20.42 -12.31 -12.79
N LYS A 57 21.50 -12.10 -12.01
CA LYS A 57 22.84 -12.56 -12.39
C LYS A 57 23.00 -14.08 -12.33
N HIS A 58 22.16 -14.76 -11.55
CA HIS A 58 22.27 -16.19 -11.27
C HIS A 58 21.15 -17.02 -11.92
N PHE A 59 19.98 -16.41 -12.16
CA PHE A 59 18.78 -17.10 -12.59
C PHE A 59 18.11 -16.44 -13.79
N SER A 60 17.74 -17.24 -14.78
CA SER A 60 17.02 -16.84 -15.99
C SER A 60 15.52 -17.18 -15.95
N THR A 61 15.06 -17.91 -14.93
CA THR A 61 13.65 -18.24 -14.74
C THR A 61 13.23 -17.93 -13.30
N ILE A 62 12.08 -17.28 -13.16
CA ILE A 62 11.46 -17.01 -11.86
C ILE A 62 10.05 -17.58 -11.87
N ILE A 63 9.69 -18.36 -10.86
CA ILE A 63 8.34 -18.87 -10.69
C ILE A 63 7.81 -18.29 -9.38
N ILE A 64 6.68 -17.61 -9.44
CA ILE A 64 6.01 -17.00 -8.30
C ILE A 64 4.68 -17.71 -8.17
N TYR A 65 4.50 -18.42 -7.06
CA TYR A 65 3.27 -19.12 -6.74
C TYR A 65 2.58 -18.49 -5.54
N GLN A 66 1.28 -18.26 -5.66
CA GLN A 66 0.43 -17.78 -4.58
C GLN A 66 -0.89 -18.54 -4.59
N ASN A 67 -1.43 -18.85 -3.42
CA ASN A 67 -2.80 -19.37 -3.31
C ASN A 67 -3.56 -18.74 -2.14
N ASP A 68 -4.82 -19.14 -2.03
CA ASP A 68 -5.76 -18.70 -1.00
C ASP A 68 -5.68 -19.52 0.33
N LYS A 69 -4.73 -20.46 0.46
CA LYS A 69 -4.54 -21.25 1.69
C LYS A 69 -3.75 -20.50 2.74
N ILE A 70 -4.10 -20.62 4.02
CA ILE A 70 -3.33 -20.03 5.12
C ILE A 70 -2.00 -20.81 5.30
N TRP A 71 -0.84 -20.14 5.17
CA TRP A 71 0.48 -20.78 5.26
C TRP A 71 1.12 -20.65 6.65
N PHE A 72 0.61 -19.73 7.46
CA PHE A 72 1.09 -19.41 8.80
C PHE A 72 -0.11 -19.16 9.71
N ASP A 73 0.08 -19.29 11.02
CA ASP A 73 -0.98 -19.02 12.02
C ASP A 73 -1.49 -17.56 11.99
N ARG A 74 -0.87 -16.68 11.21
CA ARG A 74 -1.25 -15.28 10.99
C ARG A 74 -1.42 -15.00 9.51
N ASN A 75 -2.40 -14.17 9.17
CA ASN A 75 -2.69 -13.78 7.78
C ASN A 75 -1.63 -12.79 7.25
N ILE A 76 -0.51 -13.31 6.78
CA ILE A 76 0.57 -12.55 6.14
C ILE A 76 0.50 -12.81 4.64
N PRO A 77 0.39 -11.76 3.79
CA PRO A 77 0.45 -11.95 2.35
C PRO A 77 1.84 -12.41 1.90
N CYS A 78 1.94 -13.69 1.56
CA CYS A 78 3.16 -14.35 1.12
C CYS A 78 2.97 -15.08 -0.20
N CYS A 79 4.08 -15.34 -0.87
CA CYS A 79 4.17 -16.16 -2.07
C CYS A 79 5.34 -17.13 -1.92
N PHE A 80 5.30 -18.23 -2.66
CA PHE A 80 6.44 -19.12 -2.83
C PHE A 80 7.14 -18.73 -4.13
N ALA A 81 8.35 -18.23 -4.01
CA ALA A 81 9.18 -17.85 -5.15
C ALA A 81 10.26 -18.90 -5.36
N VAL A 82 10.40 -19.36 -6.60
CA VAL A 82 11.49 -20.23 -7.05
C VAL A 82 12.33 -19.47 -8.06
N PHE A 83 13.62 -19.37 -7.79
CA PHE A 83 14.62 -18.83 -8.70
C PHE A 83 15.43 -20.00 -9.28
N THR A 84 15.45 -20.14 -10.60
CA THR A 84 15.98 -21.32 -11.29
C THR A 84 16.43 -20.99 -12.72
N ASN A 85 16.99 -21.99 -13.43
CA ASN A 85 17.46 -21.87 -14.81
C ASN A 85 16.83 -22.97 -15.67
N ILE A 86 15.56 -22.81 -16.03
CA ILE A 86 14.86 -23.79 -16.85
C ILE A 86 14.96 -23.36 -18.31
N LYS A 87 15.69 -24.12 -19.14
CA LYS A 87 15.95 -23.78 -20.55
C LYS A 87 14.70 -23.45 -21.37
N LYS A 88 13.58 -24.16 -21.14
CA LYS A 88 12.29 -23.89 -21.83
C LYS A 88 11.60 -22.59 -21.39
N LEU A 89 12.00 -22.05 -20.24
CA LEU A 89 11.41 -20.90 -19.57
C LEU A 89 12.46 -19.79 -19.35
N GLU A 90 13.49 -19.79 -20.19
CA GLU A 90 14.57 -18.81 -20.11
C GLU A 90 14.02 -17.40 -20.35
N ASN A 91 14.51 -16.45 -19.55
CA ASN A 91 14.10 -15.05 -19.52
C ASN A 91 12.61 -14.84 -19.21
N LYS A 92 11.99 -15.74 -18.45
CA LYS A 92 10.58 -15.65 -18.07
C LYS A 92 10.37 -15.57 -16.57
N ILE A 93 9.34 -14.82 -16.20
CA ILE A 93 8.71 -14.86 -14.88
C ILE A 93 7.34 -15.48 -15.07
N ILE A 94 7.08 -16.57 -14.36
CA ILE A 94 5.78 -17.25 -14.37
C ILE A 94 5.10 -16.92 -13.05
N VAL A 95 3.94 -16.28 -13.12
CA VAL A 95 3.13 -15.95 -11.95
C VAL A 95 1.91 -16.85 -11.97
N ILE A 96 1.87 -17.77 -11.02
CA ILE A 96 0.76 -18.71 -10.83
C ILE A 96 0.01 -18.26 -9.59
N TYR A 97 -1.29 -18.01 -9.73
CA TYR A 97 -2.14 -17.62 -8.62
C TYR A 97 -3.46 -18.39 -8.60
N GLU A 98 -3.81 -18.87 -7.41
CA GLU A 98 -5.03 -19.64 -7.17
C GLU A 98 -5.96 -18.88 -6.21
N ASN A 99 -7.14 -18.51 -6.70
CA ASN A 99 -8.21 -17.90 -5.91
C ASN A 99 -9.54 -18.53 -6.33
N SER A 100 -9.82 -19.75 -5.83
CA SER A 100 -10.83 -20.69 -6.36
C SER A 100 -10.62 -21.17 -7.81
N VAL A 101 -9.99 -20.36 -8.66
CA VAL A 101 -9.56 -20.70 -10.03
C VAL A 101 -8.06 -20.46 -10.14
N LYS A 102 -7.37 -21.38 -10.82
CA LYS A 102 -5.95 -21.26 -11.13
C LYS A 102 -5.76 -20.37 -12.35
N ASN A 103 -4.92 -19.36 -12.21
CA ASN A 103 -4.50 -18.48 -13.29
C ASN A 103 -2.99 -18.52 -13.43
N GLU A 104 -2.51 -18.27 -14.64
CA GLU A 104 -1.10 -18.24 -14.98
C GLU A 104 -0.81 -17.05 -15.91
N GLU A 105 0.15 -16.23 -15.52
CA GLU A 105 0.63 -15.10 -16.31
C GLU A 105 2.13 -15.23 -16.52
N VAL A 106 2.59 -14.89 -17.73
CA VAL A 106 4.00 -14.99 -18.11
C VAL A 106 4.51 -13.61 -18.51
N PHE A 107 5.60 -13.20 -17.88
CA PHE A 107 6.27 -11.93 -18.13
C PHE A 107 7.71 -12.15 -18.61
N ASP A 108 8.27 -11.17 -19.30
CA ASP A 108 9.71 -11.09 -19.54
C ASP A 108 10.44 -10.83 -18.21
N ILE A 109 11.59 -11.47 -18.00
CA ILE A 109 12.39 -11.32 -16.78
C ILE A 109 12.85 -9.89 -16.50
N LYS A 110 12.95 -9.05 -17.52
CA LYS A 110 13.22 -7.61 -17.39
C LYS A 110 12.15 -6.89 -16.56
N ASN A 111 10.95 -7.44 -16.47
CA ASN A 111 9.84 -6.86 -15.71
C ASN A 111 9.91 -7.15 -14.20
N ILE A 112 11.00 -7.74 -13.67
CA ILE A 112 11.14 -8.06 -12.23
C ILE A 112 10.95 -6.83 -11.30
N HIS A 113 11.18 -5.63 -11.83
CA HIS A 113 11.03 -4.36 -11.09
C HIS A 113 9.64 -3.74 -11.21
N GLU A 114 8.78 -4.27 -12.07
CA GLU A 114 7.38 -3.87 -12.20
C GLU A 114 6.50 -4.53 -11.13
N GLU A 115 5.22 -4.19 -11.13
CA GLU A 115 4.24 -4.85 -10.28
C GLU A 115 3.83 -6.17 -10.91
N LEU A 116 4.31 -7.30 -10.37
CA LEU A 116 4.06 -8.63 -10.93
C LEU A 116 2.85 -9.34 -10.29
N ILE A 117 2.45 -8.93 -9.08
CA ILE A 117 1.34 -9.55 -8.36
C ILE A 117 0.15 -8.58 -8.37
N PRO A 118 -0.96 -8.92 -9.05
CA PRO A 118 -2.14 -8.06 -9.16
C PRO A 118 -2.67 -7.62 -7.79
N GLN A 119 -3.08 -6.35 -7.68
CA GLN A 119 -3.61 -5.74 -6.44
C GLN A 119 -4.85 -6.46 -5.86
N ILE A 120 -5.54 -7.26 -6.66
CA ILE A 120 -6.85 -7.84 -6.35
C ILE A 120 -6.74 -9.10 -5.45
N ILE A 121 -5.59 -9.79 -5.45
CA ILE A 121 -5.47 -11.18 -4.97
C ILE A 121 -5.00 -11.29 -3.50
N PHE A 122 -5.27 -10.27 -2.67
CA PHE A 122 -4.71 -10.21 -1.30
C PHE A 122 -5.65 -10.66 -0.20
N HIS A 123 -6.91 -11.00 -0.51
CA HIS A 123 -7.88 -11.36 0.53
C HIS A 123 -8.46 -12.74 0.29
N LYS A 124 -7.96 -13.68 1.10
CA LYS A 124 -8.50 -15.02 1.40
C LYS A 124 -9.86 -14.97 2.10
N ASN A 125 -10.78 -14.11 1.64
CA ASN A 125 -12.23 -14.08 1.95
C ASN A 125 -12.93 -12.81 1.40
N ASN A 126 -12.20 -11.73 1.04
CA ASN A 126 -12.80 -10.41 0.66
C ASN A 126 -12.22 -9.81 -0.65
N GLY A 127 -11.73 -10.65 -1.56
CA GLY A 127 -10.84 -10.32 -2.69
C GLY A 127 -11.35 -9.46 -3.84
N TYR A 128 -12.26 -8.51 -3.61
CA TYR A 128 -12.48 -7.42 -4.57
C TYR A 128 -12.50 -6.09 -3.83
N ILE A 129 -11.45 -5.29 -4.03
CA ILE A 129 -11.46 -3.87 -3.68
C ILE A 129 -12.44 -3.19 -4.66
N LYS A 130 -13.74 -3.18 -4.33
CA LYS A 130 -14.80 -2.61 -5.17
C LYS A 130 -14.67 -1.09 -5.22
N ASN A 131 -13.86 -0.58 -6.15
CA ASN A 131 -13.68 0.84 -6.45
C ASN A 131 -14.05 1.16 -7.90
N ASP A 132 -15.02 0.44 -8.45
CA ASP A 132 -15.34 0.51 -9.88
C ASP A 132 -16.34 1.63 -10.20
N LYS A 133 -17.26 1.92 -9.27
CA LYS A 133 -18.35 2.88 -9.43
C LYS A 133 -18.09 4.21 -8.71
N GLY A 134 -18.54 5.31 -9.31
CA GLY A 134 -18.52 6.67 -8.73
C GLY A 134 -17.52 7.61 -9.38
N ILE A 135 -17.36 8.80 -8.78
CA ILE A 135 -16.45 9.85 -9.25
C ILE A 135 -15.19 9.83 -8.38
N PRO A 136 -13.98 9.82 -8.96
CA PRO A 136 -12.73 9.87 -8.19
C PRO A 136 -12.60 11.13 -7.34
N LEU A 137 -12.05 11.02 -6.13
CA LEU A 137 -11.86 12.15 -5.22
C LEU A 137 -10.98 13.26 -5.78
N LYS A 138 -10.08 12.96 -6.73
CA LYS A 138 -9.30 13.99 -7.46
C LYS A 138 -10.19 15.05 -8.14
N GLU A 139 -11.45 14.72 -8.44
CA GLU A 139 -12.39 15.67 -9.03
C GLU A 139 -12.92 16.69 -8.03
N PHE A 140 -12.85 16.39 -6.73
CA PHE A 140 -13.35 17.25 -5.65
C PHE A 140 -12.22 17.91 -4.85
N LEU A 141 -11.07 17.24 -4.71
CA LEU A 141 -9.99 17.66 -3.84
C LEU A 141 -8.91 18.44 -4.59
N GLU A 142 -8.32 19.42 -3.90
CA GLU A 142 -7.15 20.12 -4.43
C GLU A 142 -5.85 19.35 -4.18
N ASN A 143 -4.95 19.36 -5.18
CA ASN A 143 -3.61 18.81 -5.01
C ASN A 143 -2.60 19.84 -4.49
N LYS A 144 -2.96 20.54 -3.41
CA LYS A 144 -2.06 21.45 -2.69
C LYS A 144 -1.76 20.93 -1.28
N ASN A 145 -0.69 21.43 -0.68
CA ASN A 145 -0.37 21.17 0.71
C ASN A 145 -1.15 22.15 1.60
N VAL A 146 -1.92 21.62 2.55
CA VAL A 146 -2.61 22.42 3.55
C VAL A 146 -1.81 22.41 4.84
N LYS A 147 -1.41 23.60 5.32
CA LYS A 147 -0.74 23.75 6.61
C LYS A 147 -1.78 23.71 7.73
N VAL A 148 -1.47 22.99 8.80
CA VAL A 148 -2.31 22.85 10.01
C VAL A 148 -1.43 22.85 11.25
N LYS A 149 -1.99 23.26 12.38
CA LYS A 149 -1.30 23.23 13.68
C LYS A 149 -1.05 21.78 14.09
N LYS A 150 0.16 21.49 14.60
CA LYS A 150 0.56 20.17 15.09
C LYS A 150 1.25 20.29 16.43
N SER A 151 0.89 19.41 17.36
CA SER A 151 1.53 19.30 18.67
C SER A 151 1.34 17.88 19.20
N TYR A 152 2.39 17.26 19.70
CA TYR A 152 2.30 15.94 20.34
C TYR A 152 1.84 16.01 21.80
N LYS A 153 1.93 17.20 22.42
CA LYS A 153 1.56 17.42 23.83
C LYS A 153 0.17 18.04 23.98
N GLU A 154 -0.13 19.05 23.17
CA GLU A 154 -1.34 19.87 23.26
C GLU A 154 -2.14 19.72 21.96
N ASN A 155 -2.85 18.60 21.82
CA ASN A 155 -3.68 18.28 20.67
C ASN A 155 -5.11 17.98 21.09
N ASN A 156 -6.04 18.20 20.17
CA ASN A 156 -7.44 17.81 20.33
C ASN A 156 -7.91 16.85 19.21
N ILE A 157 -7.06 16.57 18.21
CA ILE A 157 -7.34 15.62 17.13
C ILE A 157 -6.25 14.57 17.03
N SER A 158 -6.68 13.31 17.04
CA SER A 158 -5.87 12.13 16.82
C SER A 158 -6.59 11.11 15.95
N ALA A 159 -5.86 10.07 15.55
CA ALA A 159 -6.43 8.95 14.80
C ALA A 159 -7.48 8.16 15.61
N SER A 160 -7.56 8.33 16.94
CA SER A 160 -8.55 7.66 17.79
C SER A 160 -9.90 8.37 17.75
N ASN A 161 -9.93 9.71 17.75
CA ASN A 161 -11.16 10.51 17.85
C ASN A 161 -11.61 11.15 16.52
N ILE A 162 -10.84 11.01 15.43
CA ILE A 162 -11.15 11.66 14.14
C ILE A 162 -12.56 11.36 13.59
N LEU A 163 -13.15 10.21 13.92
CA LEU A 163 -14.51 9.84 13.48
C LEU A 163 -15.62 10.68 14.14
N GLU A 164 -15.33 11.30 15.28
CA GLU A 164 -16.25 12.24 15.95
C GLU A 164 -16.36 13.55 15.15
N LYS A 165 -15.38 13.85 14.29
CA LYS A 165 -15.33 15.05 13.45
C LYS A 165 -15.95 14.80 12.07
N ASN A 166 -17.10 14.14 12.00
CA ASN A 166 -17.72 13.79 10.70
C ASN A 166 -18.66 14.86 10.13
N LYS A 167 -18.96 15.92 10.89
CA LYS A 167 -19.87 17.01 10.53
C LYS A 167 -19.29 18.38 10.86
N ILE A 168 -19.74 19.40 10.12
CA ILE A 168 -19.44 20.80 10.37
C ILE A 168 -20.58 21.38 11.24
N PRO A 169 -20.29 22.03 12.38
CA PRO A 169 -21.31 22.72 13.16
C PRO A 169 -22.07 23.77 12.33
N ALA A 170 -23.34 24.02 12.66
CA ALA A 170 -24.19 24.91 11.86
C ALA A 170 -23.69 26.37 11.85
N ASN A 171 -23.06 26.82 12.95
CA ASN A 171 -22.66 28.21 13.15
C ASN A 171 -21.18 28.49 12.83
N GLU A 172 -20.52 27.57 12.12
CA GLU A 172 -19.09 27.63 11.86
C GLU A 172 -18.81 27.90 10.37
N PRO A 173 -17.79 28.70 10.02
CA PRO A 173 -17.46 28.97 8.62
C PRO A 173 -16.99 27.70 7.90
N VAL A 174 -17.80 27.22 6.96
CA VAL A 174 -17.56 25.97 6.21
C VAL A 174 -16.18 25.94 5.55
N GLU A 175 -15.68 27.08 5.08
CA GLU A 175 -14.39 27.20 4.40
C GLU A 175 -13.19 26.77 5.25
N ASN A 176 -13.30 26.96 6.57
CA ASN A 176 -12.25 26.61 7.55
C ASN A 176 -12.09 25.10 7.70
N TYR A 177 -13.09 24.31 7.27
CA TYR A 177 -13.09 22.87 7.43
C TYR A 177 -12.38 22.18 6.27
N LYS A 178 -11.42 21.33 6.61
CA LYS A 178 -10.60 20.54 5.67
C LYS A 178 -10.73 19.06 6.00
N LEU A 179 -10.53 18.21 5.00
CA LEU A 179 -10.57 16.77 5.17
C LEU A 179 -9.22 16.30 5.72
N ALA A 180 -9.22 15.74 6.93
CA ALA A 180 -8.08 15.06 7.52
C ALA A 180 -8.27 13.55 7.38
N ILE A 181 -7.35 12.87 6.70
CA ILE A 181 -7.38 11.42 6.50
C ILE A 181 -6.16 10.81 7.16
N VAL A 182 -6.37 9.85 8.06
CA VAL A 182 -5.28 9.16 8.76
C VAL A 182 -4.42 8.42 7.75
N ARG A 183 -3.17 8.84 7.64
CA ARG A 183 -2.18 8.29 6.71
C ARG A 183 -1.54 7.03 7.27
N VAL A 184 -1.29 6.96 8.58
CA VAL A 184 -0.56 5.86 9.23
C VAL A 184 -1.32 5.37 10.47
N GLY A 185 -1.40 4.05 10.67
CA GLY A 185 -2.09 3.45 11.82
C GLY A 185 -2.72 2.09 11.54
N ASN A 186 -2.84 1.24 12.56
CA ASN A 186 -3.44 -0.10 12.43
C ASN A 186 -4.93 -0.03 12.08
N ALA A 187 -5.74 0.30 13.08
CA ALA A 187 -7.20 0.28 12.98
C ALA A 187 -7.77 1.58 12.37
N SER A 188 -6.93 2.63 12.30
CA SER A 188 -7.37 3.98 11.95
C SER A 188 -6.96 4.46 10.57
N VAL A 189 -6.10 3.76 9.83
CA VAL A 189 -5.76 4.15 8.46
C VAL A 189 -7.01 4.32 7.61
N GLY A 190 -7.04 5.42 6.86
CA GLY A 190 -8.18 5.77 6.00
C GLY A 190 -9.37 6.38 6.73
N LYS A 191 -9.39 6.42 8.08
CA LYS A 191 -10.41 7.19 8.81
C LYS A 191 -10.28 8.66 8.46
N CYS A 192 -11.42 9.30 8.25
CA CYS A 192 -11.52 10.68 7.82
C CYS A 192 -12.36 11.50 8.80
N GLY A 193 -11.98 12.76 8.97
CA GLY A 193 -12.74 13.77 9.67
C GLY A 193 -12.58 15.14 9.02
N LEU A 194 -13.44 16.06 9.41
CA LEU A 194 -13.48 17.46 9.00
C LEU A 194 -12.90 18.29 10.13
N ILE A 195 -11.66 18.74 9.95
CA ILE A 195 -10.94 19.55 10.95
C ILE A 195 -11.08 21.03 10.63
N ASN A 196 -11.23 21.86 11.65
CA ASN A 196 -11.18 23.31 11.52
C ASN A 196 -9.73 23.78 11.65
N ILE A 197 -9.16 24.33 10.58
CA ILE A 197 -7.72 24.69 10.53
C ILE A 197 -7.29 25.74 11.57
N ASN A 198 -8.23 26.52 12.09
CA ASN A 198 -7.94 27.57 13.06
C ASN A 198 -7.87 27.02 14.48
N ASN A 199 -8.75 26.06 14.79
CA ASN A 199 -9.04 25.59 16.15
C ASN A 199 -8.45 24.21 16.44
N ASP A 200 -8.36 23.34 15.45
CA ASP A 200 -7.90 21.97 15.65
C ASP A 200 -6.36 21.85 15.56
N VAL A 201 -5.80 21.08 16.48
CA VAL A 201 -4.36 20.78 16.59
C VAL A 201 -4.19 19.26 16.56
N LEU A 202 -3.36 18.78 15.62
CA LEU A 202 -3.21 17.36 15.31
C LEU A 202 -1.95 16.76 15.96
N ASN A 203 -2.02 15.51 16.41
CA ASN A 203 -0.86 14.76 16.92
C ASN A 203 -0.37 13.62 16.00
N ASP A 204 -1.22 13.13 15.11
CA ASP A 204 -0.94 11.96 14.28
C ASP A 204 -0.56 12.32 12.84
N MET A 205 -0.22 11.28 12.07
CA MET A 205 0.11 11.41 10.66
C MET A 205 -1.17 11.43 9.81
N PHE A 206 -1.57 12.63 9.37
CA PHE A 206 -2.70 12.85 8.47
C PHE A 206 -2.26 13.39 7.11
N TYR A 207 -3.02 13.05 6.07
CA TYR A 207 -3.12 13.87 4.88
C TYR A 207 -4.26 14.86 5.05
N ILE A 208 -3.97 16.14 4.80
CA ILE A 208 -4.96 17.22 4.87
C ILE A 208 -5.27 17.68 3.46
N PHE A 209 -6.54 17.65 3.09
CA PHE A 209 -7.03 18.07 1.78
C PHE A 209 -7.98 19.24 1.91
N ASP A 210 -7.80 20.19 1.01
CA ASP A 210 -8.84 21.17 0.69
C ASP A 210 -9.72 20.63 -0.43
N VAL A 211 -10.95 21.14 -0.52
CA VAL A 211 -11.79 20.93 -1.69
C VAL A 211 -11.54 22.04 -2.71
N LYS A 212 -11.78 21.77 -3.99
CA LYS A 212 -11.68 22.76 -5.07
C LYS A 212 -12.56 23.99 -4.76
N ASP A 213 -12.17 25.14 -5.29
CA ASP A 213 -12.82 26.44 -5.04
C ASP A 213 -14.35 26.41 -5.11
N GLN A 214 -14.89 25.79 -6.16
CA GLN A 214 -16.34 25.64 -6.38
C GLN A 214 -17.10 24.89 -5.27
N TYR A 215 -16.39 24.13 -4.42
CA TYR A 215 -16.96 23.35 -3.33
C TYR A 215 -16.58 23.90 -1.94
N LYS A 216 -15.78 24.96 -1.83
CA LYS A 216 -15.23 25.44 -0.55
C LYS A 216 -16.30 25.80 0.48
N LYS A 217 -17.40 26.41 0.03
CA LYS A 217 -18.55 26.79 0.86
C LYS A 217 -19.62 25.70 0.95
N ASN A 218 -19.47 24.58 0.24
CA ASN A 218 -20.48 23.52 0.20
C ASN A 218 -20.29 22.53 1.36
N LYS A 219 -21.07 22.72 2.42
CA LYS A 219 -21.08 21.85 3.60
C LYS A 219 -21.43 20.40 3.25
N GLN A 220 -22.49 20.21 2.46
CA GLN A 220 -23.01 18.90 2.11
C GLN A 220 -21.99 18.05 1.37
N ILE A 221 -21.23 18.64 0.45
CA ILE A 221 -20.18 17.95 -0.30
C ILE A 221 -19.05 17.51 0.63
N LYS A 222 -18.58 18.39 1.53
CA LYS A 222 -17.51 18.05 2.48
C LYS A 222 -17.91 16.91 3.41
N GLU A 223 -19.12 16.98 3.96
CA GLU A 223 -19.68 15.93 4.82
C GLU A 223 -19.93 14.62 4.06
N ASN A 224 -20.43 14.69 2.82
CA ASN A 224 -20.63 13.51 2.00
C ASN A 224 -19.29 12.82 1.65
N ILE A 225 -18.28 13.58 1.25
CA ILE A 225 -16.93 13.04 0.99
C ILE A 225 -16.39 12.34 2.24
N CYS A 226 -16.44 13.01 3.39
CA CYS A 226 -15.99 12.45 4.68
C CYS A 226 -16.71 11.12 5.00
N ARG A 227 -18.05 11.11 4.87
CA ARG A 227 -18.87 9.92 5.09
C ARG A 227 -18.51 8.79 4.13
N GLN A 228 -18.38 9.07 2.84
CA GLN A 228 -18.06 8.07 1.82
C GLN A 228 -16.67 7.45 2.02
N ILE A 229 -15.68 8.24 2.40
CA ILE A 229 -14.35 7.73 2.78
C ILE A 229 -14.48 6.78 3.99
N ASN A 230 -15.22 7.19 5.02
CA ASN A 230 -15.41 6.39 6.23
C ASN A 230 -16.20 5.09 5.98
N LEU A 231 -17.15 5.09 5.05
CA LEU A 231 -17.85 3.86 4.63
C LEU A 231 -16.94 2.90 3.84
N LYS A 232 -15.86 3.41 3.28
CA LYS A 232 -14.88 2.64 2.50
C LYS A 232 -13.55 2.47 3.25
N ILE A 233 -13.53 2.46 4.58
CA ILE A 233 -12.28 2.28 5.35
C ILE A 233 -11.56 0.99 4.96
N ASP A 234 -12.30 -0.08 4.68
CA ASP A 234 -11.69 -1.36 4.30
C ASP A 234 -10.93 -1.27 2.97
N TYR A 235 -11.30 -0.37 2.04
CA TYR A 235 -10.50 -0.07 0.85
C TYR A 235 -9.06 0.32 1.23
N PHE A 236 -8.92 1.24 2.19
CA PHE A 236 -7.62 1.73 2.62
C PHE A 236 -6.84 0.67 3.41
N ARG A 237 -7.52 -0.04 4.32
CA ARG A 237 -6.89 -1.15 5.06
C ARG A 237 -6.32 -2.19 4.10
N ASN A 238 -7.10 -2.59 3.09
CA ASN A 238 -6.71 -3.59 2.10
C ASN A 238 -5.48 -3.15 1.29
N ILE A 239 -5.43 -1.89 0.85
CA ILE A 239 -4.26 -1.34 0.13
C ILE A 239 -2.99 -1.35 1.00
N THR A 240 -3.11 -1.05 2.30
CA THR A 240 -1.94 -1.01 3.20
C THR A 240 -1.41 -2.38 3.60
N CYS A 241 -2.26 -3.40 3.69
CA CYS A 241 -1.85 -4.77 4.00
C CYS A 241 -0.81 -5.31 2.99
N ARG A 242 -0.94 -4.93 1.71
CA ARG A 242 -0.08 -5.36 0.59
C ARG A 242 1.42 -5.15 0.82
N VAL A 243 1.78 -4.04 1.46
CA VAL A 243 3.16 -3.57 1.60
C VAL A 243 3.78 -3.90 2.95
N GLY A 244 3.00 -4.51 3.87
CA GLY A 244 3.38 -4.70 5.27
C GLY A 244 3.53 -3.37 6.05
N SER A 245 3.16 -2.24 5.44
CA SER A 245 3.21 -0.91 6.06
C SER A 245 1.80 -0.47 6.38
N LYS A 246 1.58 0.00 7.61
CA LYS A 246 0.30 0.56 8.07
C LYS A 246 0.09 1.96 7.52
N SER A 247 0.31 2.19 6.22
CA SER A 247 0.31 3.51 5.61
C SER A 247 -0.24 3.52 4.19
N ILE A 248 -1.07 4.51 3.87
CA ILE A 248 -1.58 4.77 2.51
C ILE A 248 -0.76 5.86 1.80
N LYS A 249 -0.77 5.85 0.47
CA LYS A 249 -0.25 6.95 -0.33
C LYS A 249 -1.34 7.99 -0.61
N LYS A 250 -0.92 9.21 -0.99
CA LYS A 250 -1.85 10.29 -1.33
C LYS A 250 -2.65 9.95 -2.60
N GLU A 251 -2.03 9.24 -3.54
CA GLU A 251 -2.66 8.80 -4.79
C GLU A 251 -3.80 7.81 -4.54
N ASP A 252 -3.65 6.92 -3.54
CA ASP A 252 -4.68 5.94 -3.17
C ASP A 252 -5.98 6.64 -2.72
N ILE A 253 -5.85 7.80 -2.07
CA ILE A 253 -6.97 8.66 -1.66
C ILE A 253 -7.60 9.34 -2.88
N PHE A 254 -6.79 9.96 -3.74
CA PHE A 254 -7.30 10.66 -4.93
C PHE A 254 -8.06 9.73 -5.89
N ASN A 255 -7.65 8.46 -5.96
CA ASN A 255 -8.26 7.46 -6.81
C ASN A 255 -9.50 6.78 -6.20
N LEU A 256 -9.80 7.01 -4.91
CA LEU A 256 -11.04 6.52 -4.31
C LEU A 256 -12.22 7.14 -5.05
N LYS A 257 -13.13 6.30 -5.57
CA LYS A 257 -14.37 6.75 -6.18
C LYS A 257 -15.45 6.82 -5.11
N ILE A 258 -16.22 7.90 -5.12
CA ILE A 258 -17.36 8.09 -4.22
C ILE A 258 -18.64 8.30 -5.03
N ILE A 259 -19.78 7.96 -4.44
CA ILE A 259 -21.09 8.30 -5.00
C ILE A 259 -21.38 9.72 -4.50
N ALA A 260 -21.38 10.67 -5.44
CA ALA A 260 -21.64 12.09 -5.17
C ALA A 260 -23.10 12.31 -4.81
#